data_AF-A0A6A6D946-F1
#
_entry.id   AF-A0A6A6D946-F1
#
_cell.length_a   1.000
_cell.length_b   1.000
_cell.length_c   1.000
_cell.angle_alpha   90.00
_cell.angle_beta   90.00
_cell.angle_gamma   90.00
#
_symmetry.space_group_name_H-M   'P 1'
#
loop_
_entity.id
_entity.type
_entity.pdbx_description
1 polymer ?
#
loop_
_entity_poly.entity_id
_entity_poly.type
_entity_poly.pdbx_seq_one_letter_code
_entity_poly.pdbx_strand_id
1 'polypeptide(L)'
;MSLHHYFHGQHRSSRSRTVGQSYSSNSSYQPYHAASSKQLEKARAVSPILQSSSTEPTPSSASTLDSLSQEFPEDSRANQGVHFEVDWDNIWRGRERLKADRLGYRVKHKSQLRGSRQISEIWNHGADLLYHEENGSRTKIWLCKICHLQGLKTAAKFINGNAHVSKHLLKDH
;
A
#
# COMPACT_ATOMS: atom_id res chain seq x y z
N MET A 1 -8.64 35.44 -74.08
CA MET A 1 -7.24 35.24 -74.51
C MET A 1 -6.66 34.09 -73.69
N SER A 2 -6.27 33.03 -74.39
CA SER A 2 -5.66 31.80 -73.86
C SER A 2 -4.24 31.99 -73.34
N LEU A 3 -3.82 31.07 -72.45
CA LEU A 3 -2.55 30.30 -72.39
C LEU A 3 -2.17 30.10 -70.91
N HIS A 4 -2.35 28.92 -70.29
CA HIS A 4 -1.56 27.67 -70.34
C HIS A 4 -0.06 27.84 -70.02
N HIS A 5 0.42 27.04 -69.03
CA HIS A 5 1.72 26.34 -68.87
C HIS A 5 2.10 26.27 -67.36
N TYR A 6 1.95 25.14 -66.65
CA TYR A 6 2.76 23.89 -66.60
C TYR A 6 4.22 24.04 -66.17
N PHE A 7 4.57 23.50 -64.99
CA PHE A 7 5.80 22.78 -64.60
C PHE A 7 5.51 22.07 -63.26
N HIS A 8 5.29 20.74 -63.16
CA HIS A 8 6.19 19.58 -63.26
C HIS A 8 7.29 19.50 -62.18
N GLY A 9 7.23 18.47 -61.32
CA GLY A 9 8.24 18.16 -60.31
C GLY A 9 7.89 16.95 -59.44
N GLN A 10 8.16 15.75 -59.95
CA GLN A 10 7.84 14.44 -59.37
C GLN A 10 8.72 14.08 -58.16
N HIS A 11 8.17 13.39 -57.16
CA HIS A 11 8.92 12.43 -56.34
C HIS A 11 8.17 11.09 -56.23
N ARG A 12 8.67 10.14 -57.05
CA ARG A 12 8.85 8.68 -56.87
C ARG A 12 8.20 8.05 -55.63
N SER A 13 7.32 7.05 -55.83
CA SER A 13 7.61 5.59 -55.83
C SER A 13 8.05 5.06 -54.46
N SER A 14 7.67 3.88 -53.98
CA SER A 14 6.84 2.76 -54.44
C SER A 14 6.96 1.67 -53.37
N ARG A 15 5.89 0.88 -53.17
CA ARG A 15 5.90 -0.50 -52.61
C ARG A 15 6.24 -0.62 -51.09
N SER A 16 5.65 -1.53 -50.31
CA SER A 16 5.24 -2.89 -50.64
C SER A 16 4.01 -3.31 -49.82
N ARG A 17 3.00 -3.86 -50.51
CA ARG A 17 2.04 -4.80 -49.94
C ARG A 17 2.70 -6.17 -49.93
N THR A 18 2.81 -6.80 -48.78
CA THR A 18 3.06 -8.24 -48.68
C THR A 18 1.76 -8.94 -48.33
N VAL A 19 1.32 -9.76 -49.29
CA VAL A 19 0.35 -10.82 -49.11
C VAL A 19 1.08 -11.98 -48.42
N GLY A 20 0.49 -12.50 -47.35
CA GLY A 20 0.92 -13.75 -46.73
C GLY A 20 -0.31 -14.61 -46.47
N GLN A 21 -0.63 -15.50 -47.40
CA GLN A 21 -1.59 -16.57 -47.21
C GLN A 21 -0.94 -17.69 -46.37
N SER A 22 -1.82 -18.31 -45.59
CA SER A 22 -1.69 -19.44 -44.68
C SER A 22 -0.98 -20.69 -45.20
N TYR A 23 -0.24 -21.36 -44.31
CA TYR A 23 -0.42 -22.79 -44.02
C TYR A 23 0.17 -23.19 -42.65
N SER A 24 -0.68 -23.85 -41.88
CA SER A 24 -0.46 -24.98 -40.97
C SER A 24 0.92 -25.15 -40.31
N SER A 25 0.94 -25.00 -38.98
CA SER A 25 1.66 -25.90 -38.07
C SER A 25 0.97 -25.86 -36.72
N ASN A 26 0.04 -26.79 -36.54
CA ASN A 26 -0.60 -27.11 -35.27
C ASN A 26 0.49 -27.70 -34.35
N SER A 27 1.15 -26.84 -33.56
CA SER A 27 2.10 -27.25 -32.54
C SER A 27 1.49 -26.94 -31.19
N SER A 28 0.83 -27.97 -30.65
CA SER A 28 0.32 -28.05 -29.30
C SER A 28 1.46 -27.91 -28.29
N TYR A 29 1.70 -26.69 -27.81
CA TYR A 29 2.41 -26.47 -26.56
C TYR A 29 1.42 -25.89 -25.55
N GLN A 30 0.74 -26.79 -24.86
CA GLN A 30 0.07 -26.53 -23.59
C GLN A 30 1.16 -26.51 -22.50
N PRO A 31 1.40 -25.39 -21.78
CA PRO A 31 2.19 -25.42 -20.56
C PRO A 31 1.37 -26.17 -19.51
N TYR A 32 1.64 -27.47 -19.35
CA TYR A 32 1.12 -28.27 -18.25
C TYR A 32 1.73 -27.77 -16.94
N HIS A 33 1.01 -26.93 -16.19
CA HIS A 33 1.30 -26.69 -14.79
C HIS A 33 0.60 -27.77 -13.96
N ALA A 34 1.25 -28.92 -13.79
CA ALA A 34 0.86 -29.90 -12.79
C ALA A 34 1.18 -29.34 -11.39
N ALA A 35 0.28 -28.52 -10.84
CA ALA A 35 0.31 -28.15 -9.43
C ALA A 35 -0.14 -29.38 -8.62
N SER A 36 0.81 -30.24 -8.25
CA SER A 36 0.57 -31.36 -7.35
C SER A 36 0.26 -30.83 -5.95
N SER A 37 -1.02 -30.81 -5.60
CA SER A 37 -1.50 -30.56 -4.24
C SER A 37 -1.18 -31.78 -3.38
N LYS A 38 -0.17 -31.68 -2.52
CA LYS A 38 0.04 -32.65 -1.44
C LYS A 38 -0.90 -32.29 -0.29
N GLN A 39 -2.06 -32.95 -0.26
CA GLN A 39 -2.92 -33.00 0.92
C GLN A 39 -2.13 -33.64 2.07
N LEU A 40 -1.93 -32.89 3.15
CA LEU A 40 -1.34 -33.36 4.39
C LEU A 40 -2.49 -33.80 5.30
N GLU A 41 -2.95 -35.04 5.11
CA GLU A 41 -3.81 -35.72 6.08
C GLU A 41 -2.96 -36.60 6.98
N LYS A 42 -2.81 -36.22 8.26
CA LYS A 42 -2.97 -37.17 9.37
C LYS A 42 -3.08 -36.45 10.71
N ALA A 43 -4.31 -36.31 11.20
CA ALA A 43 -4.61 -36.09 12.60
C ALA A 43 -4.93 -37.45 13.26
N ARG A 44 -4.17 -37.83 14.29
CA ARG A 44 -4.48 -38.80 15.37
C ARG A 44 -3.21 -38.91 16.23
N ALA A 45 -3.19 -38.99 17.55
CA ALA A 45 -4.23 -39.17 18.56
C ALA A 45 -3.62 -38.87 19.95
N VAL A 46 -4.45 -38.34 20.87
CA VAL A 46 -4.60 -38.74 22.29
C VAL A 46 -3.40 -38.57 23.25
N SER A 47 -3.66 -37.74 24.27
CA SER A 47 -2.90 -37.48 25.51
C SER A 47 -2.74 -38.71 26.43
N PRO A 48 -1.79 -38.66 27.39
CA PRO A 48 -2.15 -38.36 28.81
C PRO A 48 -1.16 -37.35 29.48
N ILE A 49 -1.57 -36.34 30.26
CA ILE A 49 -1.86 -36.32 31.73
C ILE A 49 -0.71 -36.98 32.53
N LEU A 50 0.03 -36.39 33.47
CA LEU A 50 0.02 -35.18 34.32
C LEU A 50 1.45 -35.00 34.88
N GLN A 51 1.90 -33.77 35.17
CA GLN A 51 2.58 -33.47 36.44
C GLN A 51 2.72 -31.95 36.67
N SER A 52 2.15 -31.53 37.81
CA SER A 52 2.24 -30.18 38.37
C SER A 52 3.68 -29.81 38.70
N SER A 53 4.08 -28.59 38.36
CA SER A 53 5.09 -27.85 39.11
C SER A 53 4.78 -26.37 39.00
N SER A 54 4.59 -25.80 40.18
CA SER A 54 4.33 -24.38 40.43
C SER A 54 5.56 -23.56 40.07
N THR A 55 5.42 -22.71 39.08
CA THR A 55 6.20 -21.50 38.92
C THR A 55 5.24 -20.50 38.28
N GLU A 56 4.89 -19.44 39.01
CA GLU A 56 4.32 -18.24 38.42
C GLU A 56 5.25 -17.75 37.30
N PRO A 57 4.77 -17.58 36.06
CA PRO A 57 5.23 -16.52 35.22
C PRO A 57 4.12 -15.46 35.21
N THR A 58 4.46 -14.31 35.77
CA THR A 58 4.19 -12.97 35.21
C THR A 58 3.04 -12.92 34.19
N PRO A 59 2.00 -12.10 34.38
CA PRO A 59 0.92 -12.00 33.40
C PRO A 59 1.53 -11.69 32.04
N SER A 60 1.62 -12.73 31.21
CA SER A 60 1.89 -12.60 29.80
C SER A 60 0.66 -11.88 29.30
N SER A 61 0.82 -10.57 29.12
CA SER A 61 -0.10 -9.76 28.36
C SER A 61 -0.20 -10.42 26.99
N ALA A 62 -1.18 -11.31 26.86
CA ALA A 62 -1.75 -11.71 25.60
C ALA A 62 -2.43 -10.46 25.04
N SER A 63 -1.63 -9.54 24.52
CA SER A 63 -2.11 -8.39 23.76
C SER A 63 -2.49 -8.88 22.37
N THR A 64 -3.47 -9.77 22.30
CA THR A 64 -4.19 -10.12 21.07
C THR A 64 -5.43 -9.23 20.94
N LEU A 65 -5.31 -7.98 21.37
CA LEU A 65 -6.08 -6.87 20.84
C LEU A 65 -5.08 -5.99 20.12
N ASP A 66 -5.33 -5.85 18.82
CA ASP A 66 -4.65 -4.97 17.87
C ASP A 66 -4.61 -3.54 18.40
N SER A 67 -3.67 -3.28 19.30
CA SER A 67 -3.58 -2.04 20.06
C SER A 67 -2.96 -1.02 19.13
N LEU A 68 -3.78 -0.08 18.67
CA LEU A 68 -3.28 1.11 17.99
C LEU A 68 -2.37 1.84 18.96
N SER A 69 -1.09 1.91 18.62
CA SER A 69 -0.12 2.65 19.43
C SER A 69 -0.06 4.08 18.94
N GLN A 70 -0.25 5.03 19.86
CA GLN A 70 0.05 6.45 19.65
C GLN A 70 1.53 6.77 19.87
N GLU A 71 2.33 5.77 20.28
CA GLU A 71 3.78 5.87 20.36
C GLU A 71 4.40 5.55 18.99
N PHE A 72 5.35 6.38 18.57
CA PHE A 72 6.05 6.14 17.30
C PHE A 72 6.90 4.86 17.42
N PRO A 73 6.88 3.96 16.41
CA PRO A 73 7.62 2.70 16.50
C PRO A 73 9.14 2.92 16.66
N GLU A 74 9.77 2.20 17.59
CA GLU A 74 11.22 2.25 17.81
C GLU A 74 12.01 1.95 16.52
N ASP A 75 11.55 0.98 15.74
CA ASP A 75 12.10 0.71 14.42
C ASP A 75 11.50 1.69 13.41
N SER A 76 12.27 2.71 13.04
CA SER A 76 11.86 3.72 12.05
C SER A 76 11.51 3.12 10.68
N ARG A 77 11.90 1.87 10.37
CA ARG A 77 11.49 1.18 9.14
C ARG A 77 10.10 0.57 9.23
N ALA A 78 9.57 0.39 10.43
CA ALA A 78 8.26 -0.19 10.68
C ALA A 78 7.12 0.77 10.27
N ASN A 79 7.35 2.08 10.33
CA ASN A 79 6.46 3.10 9.79
C ASN A 79 7.07 3.74 8.53
N GLN A 80 6.24 4.25 7.61
CA GLN A 80 6.76 4.95 6.43
C GLN A 80 6.89 6.45 6.65
N GLY A 81 6.01 7.02 7.47
CA GLY A 81 5.92 8.44 7.71
C GLY A 81 6.99 8.95 8.66
N VAL A 82 7.08 10.27 8.72
CA VAL A 82 7.97 10.99 9.63
C VAL A 82 7.42 11.04 11.04
N HIS A 83 8.30 11.00 12.03
CA HIS A 83 7.96 11.27 13.42
C HIS A 83 7.85 12.79 13.67
N PHE A 84 6.76 13.22 14.29
CA PHE A 84 6.54 14.57 14.78
C PHE A 84 5.48 14.54 15.88
N GLU A 85 5.33 15.65 16.61
CA GLU A 85 4.34 15.78 17.66
C GLU A 85 2.92 15.79 17.07
N VAL A 86 2.19 14.71 17.30
CA VAL A 86 0.81 14.53 16.85
C VAL A 86 -0.14 14.82 18.01
N ASP A 87 -0.84 15.95 17.93
CA ASP A 87 -2.06 16.17 18.72
C ASP A 87 -3.19 15.23 18.26
N TRP A 88 -3.32 14.09 18.95
CA TRP A 88 -4.29 13.03 18.65
C TRP A 88 -5.75 13.46 18.83
N ASP A 89 -6.02 14.42 19.71
CA ASP A 89 -7.36 14.94 20.00
C ASP A 89 -7.86 15.92 18.91
N ASN A 90 -6.94 16.43 18.10
CA ASN A 90 -7.21 17.40 17.03
C ASN A 90 -6.82 16.89 15.64
N ILE A 91 -7.05 15.61 15.36
CA ILE A 91 -6.92 15.07 14.01
C ILE A 91 -8.22 15.26 13.23
N TRP A 92 -8.17 16.11 12.21
CA TRP A 92 -9.33 16.47 11.40
C TRP A 92 -9.21 16.00 9.94
N ARG A 93 -10.34 15.53 9.41
CA ARG A 93 -10.58 15.17 8.01
C ARG A 93 -11.69 16.05 7.43
N GLY A 94 -11.34 17.28 7.05
CA GLY A 94 -12.27 18.26 6.51
C GLY A 94 -13.26 18.75 7.55
N ARG A 95 -14.47 18.16 7.58
CA ARG A 95 -15.52 18.51 8.57
C ARG A 95 -15.65 17.50 9.70
N GLU A 96 -14.97 16.36 9.58
CA GLU A 96 -15.05 15.27 10.53
C GLU A 96 -13.80 15.25 11.41
N ARG A 97 -13.97 15.14 12.73
CA ARG A 97 -12.88 14.90 13.66
C ARG A 97 -12.77 13.41 13.93
N LEU A 98 -11.57 12.86 13.77
CA LEU A 98 -11.32 11.45 14.02
C LEU A 98 -11.11 11.24 15.52
N LYS A 99 -11.60 10.12 16.06
CA LYS A 99 -11.48 9.83 17.48
C LYS A 99 -10.06 9.32 17.79
N ALA A 100 -9.43 9.89 18.82
CA ALA A 100 -8.05 9.59 19.21
C ALA A 100 -7.84 8.11 19.61
N ASP A 101 -8.81 7.52 20.30
CA ASP A 101 -8.84 6.11 20.72
C ASP A 101 -8.78 5.11 19.55
N ARG A 102 -9.13 5.57 18.35
CA ARG A 102 -9.16 4.78 17.12
C ARG A 102 -8.04 5.13 16.17
N LEU A 103 -7.08 5.96 16.59
CA LEU A 103 -5.93 6.34 15.80
C LEU A 103 -4.65 5.80 16.43
N GLY A 104 -3.73 5.40 15.57
CA GLY A 104 -2.37 5.08 15.97
C GLY A 104 -1.43 5.04 14.77
N TYR A 105 -0.14 4.98 15.04
CA TYR A 105 0.84 4.76 14.01
C TYR A 105 0.65 3.40 13.35
N ARG A 106 0.76 3.39 12.02
CA ARG A 106 0.71 2.15 11.27
C ARG A 106 2.05 1.42 11.39
N VAL A 107 2.03 0.26 12.02
CA VAL A 107 3.22 -0.60 12.15
C VAL A 107 3.17 -1.70 11.10
N LYS A 108 4.17 -1.75 10.22
CA LYS A 108 4.35 -2.87 9.30
C LYS A 108 4.90 -4.08 10.05
N HIS A 109 4.41 -5.26 9.70
CA HIS A 109 4.93 -6.49 10.29
C HIS A 109 6.37 -6.77 9.83
N LYS A 110 7.19 -7.40 10.69
CA LYS A 110 8.61 -7.70 10.41
C LYS A 110 8.84 -8.44 9.08
N SER A 111 7.91 -9.32 8.69
CA SER A 111 7.97 -10.02 7.40
C SER A 111 7.86 -9.07 6.19
N GLN A 112 7.15 -7.95 6.33
CA GLN A 112 6.99 -6.92 5.30
C GLN A 112 8.17 -5.96 5.23
N LEU A 113 9.05 -5.98 6.24
CA LEU A 113 10.30 -5.23 6.26
C LEU A 113 11.43 -5.98 5.54
N ARG A 114 11.17 -7.20 5.05
CA ARG A 114 12.12 -7.96 4.25
C ARG A 114 12.23 -7.35 2.85
N GLY A 115 13.15 -6.41 2.71
CA GLY A 115 13.49 -5.74 1.45
C GLY A 115 14.13 -4.39 1.71
N SER A 116 15.13 -4.02 0.90
CA SER A 116 15.83 -2.73 0.99
C SER A 116 15.15 -1.62 0.18
N ARG A 117 13.83 -1.70 -0.04
CA ARG A 117 13.12 -0.70 -0.83
C ARG A 117 13.17 0.64 -0.09
N GLN A 118 13.78 1.63 -0.74
CA GLN A 118 13.81 3.00 -0.21
C GLN A 118 12.38 3.52 -0.01
N ILE A 119 12.13 4.11 1.15
CA ILE A 119 10.89 4.82 1.44
C ILE A 119 10.86 6.05 0.53
N SER A 120 9.74 6.27 -0.16
CA SER A 120 9.59 7.45 -1.02
C SER A 120 9.66 8.73 -0.19
N GLU A 121 10.36 9.75 -0.69
CA GLU A 121 10.56 11.03 0.02
C GLU A 121 9.27 11.75 0.40
N ILE A 122 8.17 11.51 -0.32
CA ILE A 122 6.85 12.06 0.00
C ILE A 122 6.39 11.74 1.43
N TRP A 123 6.90 10.65 2.02
CA TRP A 123 6.56 10.25 3.38
C TRP A 123 7.27 11.08 4.46
N ASN A 124 8.29 11.86 4.09
CA ASN A 124 8.96 12.79 5.00
C ASN A 124 8.08 13.99 5.40
N HIS A 125 6.92 14.16 4.76
CA HIS A 125 6.02 15.29 4.98
C HIS A 125 4.82 14.96 5.89
N GLY A 126 4.70 13.73 6.39
CA GLY A 126 3.58 13.36 7.25
C GLY A 126 3.69 11.96 7.85
N ALA A 127 2.78 11.65 8.77
CA ALA A 127 2.75 10.38 9.48
C ALA A 127 1.87 9.34 8.75
N ASP A 128 2.30 8.07 8.74
CA ASP A 128 1.49 6.92 8.28
C ASP A 128 0.70 6.39 9.48
N LEU A 129 -0.60 6.66 9.51
CA LEU A 129 -1.51 6.30 10.58
C LEU A 129 -2.50 5.22 10.14
N LEU A 130 -3.08 4.55 11.11
CA LEU A 130 -4.17 3.60 10.94
C LEU A 130 -5.37 4.05 11.76
N TYR A 131 -6.55 3.99 11.17
CA TYR A 131 -7.81 4.31 11.83
C TYR A 131 -8.71 3.09 11.90
N HIS A 132 -9.23 2.80 13.08
CA HIS A 132 -10.22 1.75 13.29
C HIS A 132 -11.64 2.31 13.14
N GLU A 133 -12.34 1.86 12.10
CA GLU A 133 -13.74 2.22 11.86
C GLU A 133 -14.68 1.41 12.77
N GLU A 134 -15.91 1.89 12.96
CA GLU A 134 -16.91 1.22 13.83
C GLU A 134 -17.35 -0.15 13.32
N ASN A 135 -17.28 -0.34 12.00
CA ASN A 135 -17.56 -1.61 11.34
C ASN A 135 -16.42 -2.64 11.48
N GLY A 136 -15.36 -2.33 12.24
CA GLY A 136 -14.19 -3.18 12.43
C GLY A 136 -13.17 -3.14 11.28
N SER A 137 -13.42 -2.33 10.25
CA SER A 137 -12.45 -2.12 9.16
C SER A 137 -11.33 -1.17 9.58
N ARG A 138 -10.19 -1.26 8.87
CA ARG A 138 -9.04 -0.40 9.12
C ARG A 138 -8.71 0.44 7.92
N THR A 139 -8.68 1.75 8.11
CA THR A 139 -8.40 2.70 7.04
C THR A 139 -7.02 3.30 7.23
N LYS A 140 -6.22 3.30 6.18
CA LYS A 140 -4.90 3.96 6.20
C LYS A 140 -5.10 5.45 6.06
N ILE A 141 -4.45 6.19 6.94
CA ILE A 141 -4.46 7.65 6.96
C ILE A 141 -3.04 8.15 6.78
N TRP A 142 -2.91 9.20 5.99
CA TRP A 142 -1.72 10.02 6.01
C TRP A 142 -2.05 11.38 6.63
N LEU A 143 -1.29 11.76 7.66
CA LEU A 143 -1.43 13.02 8.37
C LEU A 143 -0.32 13.98 7.94
N CYS A 144 -0.67 15.05 7.24
CA CYS A 144 0.30 16.06 6.80
C CYS A 144 0.86 16.82 8.02
N LYS A 145 2.18 16.80 8.20
CA LYS A 145 2.87 17.48 9.29
C LYS A 145 2.61 18.99 9.28
N ILE A 146 2.74 19.62 8.11
CA ILE A 146 2.62 21.09 7.98
C ILE A 146 1.19 21.52 8.33
N CYS A 147 0.18 20.90 7.72
CA CYS A 147 -1.21 21.22 7.99
C CYS A 147 -1.62 20.92 9.44
N HIS A 148 -1.12 19.82 10.02
CA HIS A 148 -1.42 19.44 11.40
C HIS A 148 -0.89 20.46 12.40
N LEU A 149 0.38 20.85 12.25
CA LEU A 149 1.00 21.85 13.11
C LEU A 149 0.37 23.24 12.97
N GLN A 150 -0.25 23.54 11.83
CA GLN A 150 -1.04 24.76 11.61
C GLN A 150 -2.48 24.67 12.14
N GLY A 151 -2.90 23.51 12.68
CA GLY A 151 -4.27 23.29 13.15
C GLY A 151 -5.31 23.23 12.02
N LEU A 152 -4.90 22.96 10.78
CA LEU A 152 -5.80 22.92 9.64
C LEU A 152 -6.68 21.68 9.69
N LYS A 153 -7.98 21.88 9.49
CA LYS A 153 -8.96 20.79 9.50
C LYS A 153 -8.79 19.78 8.36
N THR A 154 -7.97 20.09 7.37
CA THR A 154 -7.71 19.27 6.19
C THR A 154 -6.45 18.42 6.30
N ALA A 155 -5.79 18.39 7.46
CA ALA A 155 -4.49 17.73 7.65
C ALA A 155 -4.50 16.21 7.40
N ALA A 156 -5.57 15.50 7.74
CA ALA A 156 -5.66 14.06 7.55
C ALA A 156 -6.30 13.68 6.19
N LYS A 157 -5.74 12.68 5.52
CA LYS A 157 -6.24 12.10 4.25
C LYS A 157 -6.30 10.59 4.32
N PHE A 158 -7.37 9.98 3.84
CA PHE A 158 -7.38 8.56 3.56
C PHE A 158 -6.53 8.25 2.33
N ILE A 159 -5.73 7.19 2.43
CA ILE A 159 -4.78 6.82 1.39
C ILE A 159 -4.98 5.37 0.95
N ASN A 160 -5.06 5.19 -0.37
CA ASN A 160 -4.95 3.88 -1.02
C ASN A 160 -3.72 3.83 -1.95
N GLY A 161 -2.64 4.49 -1.51
CA GLY A 161 -1.43 4.72 -2.30
C GLY A 161 -0.94 6.17 -2.18
N ASN A 162 0.03 6.51 -3.02
CA ASN A 162 0.79 7.76 -2.89
C ASN A 162 0.15 8.97 -3.59
N ALA A 163 -0.79 8.76 -4.53
CA ALA A 163 -1.34 9.83 -5.36
C ALA A 163 -2.03 10.94 -4.55
N HIS A 164 -2.76 10.57 -3.50
CA HIS A 164 -3.42 11.55 -2.62
C HIS A 164 -2.43 12.40 -1.83
N VAL A 165 -1.31 11.80 -1.42
CA VAL A 165 -0.22 12.50 -0.74
C VAL A 165 0.43 13.48 -1.70
N SER A 166 0.89 13.02 -2.87
CA SER A 166 1.53 13.87 -3.87
C SER A 166 0.65 15.04 -4.32
N LYS A 167 -0.65 14.79 -4.54
CA LYS A 167 -1.59 15.85 -4.93
C LYS A 167 -1.76 16.91 -3.85
N HIS A 168 -1.82 16.50 -2.58
CA HIS A 168 -1.91 17.45 -1.47
C HIS A 168 -0.63 18.27 -1.34
N LEU A 169 0.52 17.60 -1.37
CA LEU A 169 1.81 18.28 -1.33
C LEU A 169 1.94 19.30 -2.47
N LEU A 170 1.60 18.95 -3.71
CA LEU A 170 1.70 19.87 -4.86
C LEU A 170 0.74 21.08 -4.79
N LYS A 171 -0.42 20.90 -4.17
CA LYS A 171 -1.47 21.92 -4.16
C LYS A 171 -1.32 22.89 -2.99
N ASP A 172 -0.95 22.35 -1.83
CA ASP A 172 -1.03 23.06 -0.56
C ASP A 172 0.36 23.45 -0.02
N HIS A 173 1.46 22.94 -0.61
CA HIS A 173 2.86 23.17 -0.22
C HIS A 173 3.79 23.36 -1.43
#